data_AF-A0A8T6R8Q0-F1
#
_entry.id   AF-A0A8T6R8Q0-F1
#
_cell.length_a   1.000
_cell.length_b   1.000
_cell.length_c   1.000
_cell.angle_alpha   90.00
_cell.angle_beta   90.00
_cell.angle_gamma   90.00
#
_symmetry.space_group_name_H-M   'P 1'
#
loop_
_entity.id
_entity.type
_entity.pdbx_description
1 polymer ?
#
loop_
_entity_poly.entity_id
_entity_poly.type
_entity_poly.pdbx_seq_one_letter_code
_entity_poly.pdbx_strand_id
1 'polypeptide(L)'
;MPNESLEDLRELIDNMQAGLVELFNQLHELKRRLNIAERNADEESEQSVLPIFAKVSKVDTTQDDILSDAYKEYPESETASAISVAHPEKVDTQETPLLEAESSSTPETRIARVLDPIQQELQTGESPAEVLAEYVQAAKDYLLPNPLVNERVAHDMDVVLKFLRARGKRLIRNDERDNILKRIGQWKAHLIKEDS
;
A
#
# COMPACT_ATOMS: atom_id res chain seq x y z
N MET A 1 -37.14 -34.74 -17.99
CA MET A 1 -35.96 -34.34 -18.77
C MET A 1 -35.18 -33.29 -17.98
N PRO A 2 -34.32 -33.67 -17.00
CA PRO A 2 -33.53 -32.72 -16.20
C PRO A 2 -32.05 -32.59 -16.65
N ASN A 3 -31.59 -33.41 -17.60
CA ASN A 3 -30.18 -33.45 -18.00
C ASN A 3 -29.82 -32.36 -19.03
N GLU A 4 -30.73 -32.00 -19.94
CA GLU A 4 -30.49 -30.93 -20.93
C GLU A 4 -30.18 -29.59 -20.25
N SER A 5 -30.91 -29.22 -19.20
CA SER A 5 -30.64 -27.99 -18.45
C SER A 5 -29.29 -27.97 -17.74
N LEU A 6 -28.74 -29.14 -17.39
CA LEU A 6 -27.41 -29.24 -16.76
C LEU A 6 -26.29 -29.17 -17.80
N GLU A 7 -26.54 -29.64 -19.02
CA GLU A 7 -25.62 -29.52 -20.14
C GLU A 7 -25.56 -28.06 -20.63
N ASP A 8 -26.70 -27.39 -20.77
CA ASP A 8 -26.76 -25.96 -21.12
C ASP A 8 -26.03 -25.07 -20.08
N LEU A 9 -26.18 -25.40 -18.79
CA LEU A 9 -25.50 -24.68 -17.72
C LEU A 9 -23.97 -24.89 -17.78
N ARG A 10 -23.52 -26.10 -18.11
CA ARG A 10 -22.09 -26.41 -18.26
C ARG A 10 -21.51 -25.68 -19.46
N GLU A 11 -22.21 -25.70 -20.60
CA GLU A 11 -21.78 -24.98 -21.80
C GLU A 11 -21.69 -23.47 -21.57
N LEU A 12 -22.64 -22.90 -20.82
CA LEU A 12 -22.58 -21.49 -20.42
C LEU A 12 -21.35 -21.20 -19.54
N ILE A 13 -21.06 -22.06 -18.56
CA ILE A 13 -19.89 -21.92 -17.70
C ILE A 13 -18.60 -22.01 -18.51
N ASP A 14 -18.50 -22.98 -19.42
CA ASP A 14 -17.33 -23.18 -20.27
C ASP A 14 -17.10 -21.96 -21.19
N ASN A 15 -18.17 -21.41 -21.78
CA ASN A 15 -18.11 -20.19 -22.58
C ASN A 15 -17.69 -18.97 -21.75
N MET A 16 -18.22 -18.82 -20.54
CA MET A 16 -17.82 -17.74 -19.63
C MET A 16 -16.36 -17.87 -19.22
N GLN A 17 -15.89 -19.07 -18.92
CA GLN A 17 -14.50 -19.33 -18.55
C GLN A 17 -13.55 -19.05 -19.73
N ALA A 18 -13.90 -19.50 -20.94
CA ALA A 18 -13.13 -19.20 -22.15
C ALA A 18 -13.04 -17.68 -22.39
N GLY A 19 -14.16 -16.96 -22.27
CA GLY A 19 -14.19 -15.50 -22.43
C GLY A 19 -13.35 -14.76 -21.37
N LEU A 20 -13.39 -15.20 -20.11
CA LEU A 20 -12.56 -14.63 -19.04
C LEU A 20 -11.06 -14.85 -19.27
N VAL A 21 -10.67 -16.04 -19.73
CA VAL A 21 -9.28 -16.34 -20.09
C VAL A 21 -8.82 -15.47 -21.25
N GLU A 22 -9.66 -15.27 -22.27
CA GLU A 22 -9.33 -14.39 -23.39
C GLU A 22 -9.14 -12.93 -22.96
N LEU A 23 -10.05 -12.39 -22.13
CA LEU A 23 -9.92 -11.04 -21.58
C LEU A 23 -8.64 -10.88 -20.73
N PHE A 24 -8.32 -11.89 -19.92
CA PHE A 24 -7.10 -11.88 -19.13
C PHE A 24 -5.84 -11.85 -20.02
N ASN A 25 -5.82 -12.65 -21.09
CA ASN A 25 -4.74 -12.63 -22.07
C ASN A 25 -4.61 -11.27 -22.76
N GLN A 26 -5.73 -10.64 -23.13
CA GLN A 26 -5.72 -9.30 -23.74
C GLN A 26 -5.17 -8.24 -22.78
N LEU A 27 -5.56 -8.27 -21.50
CA LEU A 27 -5.02 -7.36 -20.48
C LEU A 27 -3.53 -7.58 -20.24
N HIS A 28 -3.08 -8.84 -20.22
CA HIS A 28 -1.67 -9.15 -20.05
C HIS A 28 -0.84 -8.68 -21.25
N GLU A 29 -1.35 -8.85 -22.46
CA GLU A 29 -0.72 -8.34 -23.68
C GLU A 29 -0.69 -6.80 -23.71
N LEU A 30 -1.76 -6.12 -23.29
CA LEU A 30 -1.79 -4.67 -23.19
C LEU A 30 -0.78 -4.16 -22.15
N LYS A 31 -0.70 -4.81 -20.98
CA LYS A 31 0.28 -4.49 -19.94
C LYS A 31 1.71 -4.69 -20.45
N ARG A 32 1.95 -5.75 -21.22
CA ARG A 32 3.25 -6.01 -21.85
C ARG A 32 3.62 -4.89 -22.84
N ARG A 33 2.67 -4.49 -23.70
CA ARG A 33 2.88 -3.40 -24.66
C ARG A 33 3.12 -2.06 -23.98
N LEU A 34 2.42 -1.76 -22.90
CA LEU A 34 2.60 -0.52 -22.14
C LEU A 34 3.97 -0.48 -21.46
N ASN A 35 4.41 -1.60 -20.86
CA ASN A 35 5.74 -1.71 -20.26
C ASN A 35 6.87 -1.59 -21.32
N ILE A 36 6.65 -2.12 -22.53
CA ILE A 36 7.57 -1.91 -23.66
C ILE A 36 7.57 -0.44 -24.11
N ALA A 37 6.40 0.21 -24.19
CA ALA A 37 6.29 1.61 -24.58
C ALA A 37 6.94 2.55 -23.54
N GLU A 38 6.79 2.28 -22.25
CA GLU A 38 7.45 3.01 -21.17
C GLU A 38 8.98 2.88 -21.27
N ARG A 39 9.48 1.67 -21.53
CA ARG A 39 10.92 1.42 -21.70
C ARG A 39 11.50 2.02 -22.98
N ASN A 40 10.73 2.15 -24.05
CA ASN A 40 11.15 2.81 -25.29
C ASN A 40 11.05 4.34 -25.21
N ALA A 41 10.19 4.89 -24.36
CA ALA A 41 10.07 6.34 -24.15
C ALA A 41 11.30 6.94 -23.42
N ASP A 42 12.01 6.13 -22.64
CA ASP A 42 13.26 6.51 -21.97
C ASP A 42 14.46 6.56 -22.95
N GLU A 43 14.40 5.88 -24.10
CA GLU A 43 15.49 5.87 -25.11
C GLU A 43 15.26 6.87 -26.28
N GLU A 44 14.07 7.44 -26.45
CA GLU A 44 13.74 8.41 -27.52
C GLU A 44 13.49 9.86 -27.06
N SER A 45 13.77 10.21 -25.79
CA SER A 45 13.61 11.58 -25.28
C SER A 45 14.73 12.55 -25.70
N GLU A 46 14.98 12.67 -27.01
CA GLU A 46 15.60 13.84 -27.64
C GLU A 46 14.77 14.32 -28.85
N GLN A 47 13.44 14.30 -28.80
CA GLN A 47 12.66 15.09 -29.76
C GLN A 47 11.24 15.44 -29.30
N SER A 48 11.03 16.77 -29.15
CA SER A 48 9.74 17.46 -29.29
C SER A 48 8.69 17.26 -28.18
N VAL A 49 8.90 17.93 -27.04
CA VAL A 49 7.79 18.31 -26.14
C VAL A 49 7.36 19.75 -26.46
N LEU A 50 6.31 19.91 -27.26
CA LEU A 50 5.57 21.17 -27.33
C LEU A 50 4.53 21.18 -26.18
N PRO A 51 4.53 22.18 -25.29
CA PRO A 51 3.59 22.24 -24.18
C PRO A 51 2.20 22.63 -24.68
N ILE A 52 1.26 21.68 -24.61
CA ILE A 52 -0.15 21.81 -25.01
C ILE A 52 -0.97 22.72 -24.05
N PHE A 53 -0.36 23.24 -22.98
CA PHE A 53 -1.05 24.11 -22.01
C PHE A 53 -0.46 25.51 -21.98
N ALA A 54 -0.51 26.20 -23.13
CA ALA A 54 -0.32 27.63 -23.20
C ALA A 54 -1.66 28.35 -22.96
N LYS A 55 -1.78 28.91 -21.74
CA LYS A 55 -2.49 30.17 -21.42
C LYS A 55 -4.01 30.21 -21.65
N VAL A 56 -4.76 29.91 -20.58
CA VAL A 56 -6.13 30.40 -20.40
C VAL A 56 -6.12 31.49 -19.33
N SER A 57 -6.62 32.66 -19.71
CA SER A 57 -6.64 33.90 -18.94
C SER A 57 -7.53 33.78 -17.69
N LYS A 58 -7.03 34.34 -16.59
CA LYS A 58 -7.79 34.60 -15.36
C LYS A 58 -8.91 35.60 -15.66
N VAL A 59 -10.15 35.23 -15.36
CA VAL A 59 -11.27 36.15 -15.21
C VAL A 59 -11.67 36.08 -13.74
N ASP A 60 -11.40 37.16 -13.02
CA ASP A 60 -11.93 37.39 -11.68
C ASP A 60 -13.45 37.56 -11.76
N THR A 61 -14.18 36.88 -10.90
CA THR A 61 -15.57 37.20 -10.59
C THR A 61 -15.78 37.05 -9.10
N THR A 62 -15.87 38.21 -8.47
CA THR A 62 -16.33 38.52 -7.11
C THR A 62 -17.76 38.06 -6.84
N GLN A 63 -18.02 37.75 -5.56
CA GLN A 63 -19.22 38.01 -4.73
C GLN A 63 -19.54 36.76 -3.88
N ASP A 64 -19.39 36.89 -2.55
CA ASP A 64 -20.46 37.12 -1.56
C ASP A 64 -21.13 35.78 -1.19
N ASP A 65 -21.54 35.42 0.01
CA ASP A 65 -21.53 35.91 1.38
C ASP A 65 -22.26 34.77 2.16
N ILE A 66 -22.40 34.87 3.49
CA ILE A 66 -23.31 34.08 4.36
C ILE A 66 -22.73 32.73 4.86
N LEU A 67 -22.18 32.63 6.07
CA LEU A 67 -22.77 32.62 7.44
C LEU A 67 -23.61 31.38 7.82
N SER A 68 -23.37 30.96 9.06
CA SER A 68 -24.14 30.05 9.93
C SER A 68 -24.01 28.54 9.62
N ASP A 69 -23.98 27.63 10.59
CA ASP A 69 -24.48 27.70 11.96
C ASP A 69 -23.73 26.69 12.86
N ALA A 70 -23.93 26.84 14.17
CA ALA A 70 -23.57 25.93 15.26
C ALA A 70 -24.02 24.46 14.98
N TYR A 71 -23.59 23.40 15.67
CA TYR A 71 -23.80 22.98 17.07
C TYR A 71 -22.72 21.92 17.40
N LYS A 72 -21.91 22.04 18.46
CA LYS A 72 -22.10 21.53 19.84
C LYS A 72 -22.33 20.01 19.99
N GLU A 73 -21.56 19.45 20.94
CA GLU A 73 -21.90 18.35 21.87
C GLU A 73 -21.34 16.92 21.59
N TYR A 74 -20.21 16.61 22.24
CA TYR A 74 -19.92 15.30 22.87
C TYR A 74 -20.61 15.29 24.27
N PRO A 75 -20.83 14.16 24.99
CA PRO A 75 -20.01 12.95 25.01
C PRO A 75 -20.73 11.59 25.30
N GLU A 76 -19.91 10.53 25.37
CA GLU A 76 -20.04 9.31 26.18
C GLU A 76 -21.20 8.30 25.93
N SER A 77 -20.82 7.05 25.67
CA SER A 77 -21.51 5.90 26.26
C SER A 77 -20.55 4.72 26.42
N GLU A 78 -20.34 4.36 27.68
CA GLU A 78 -19.76 3.11 28.15
C GLU A 78 -20.60 1.91 27.68
N THR A 79 -19.98 0.74 27.52
CA THR A 79 -20.48 -0.50 28.15
C THR A 79 -19.50 -1.64 27.96
N ALA A 80 -19.31 -2.37 29.05
CA ALA A 80 -18.41 -3.49 29.23
C ALA A 80 -18.86 -4.77 28.50
N SER A 81 -17.91 -5.65 28.18
CA SER A 81 -17.97 -7.06 28.64
C SER A 81 -16.67 -7.81 28.38
N ALA A 82 -16.18 -8.41 29.46
CA ALA A 82 -15.12 -9.38 29.48
C ALA A 82 -15.52 -10.68 28.77
N ILE A 83 -14.55 -11.36 28.15
CA ILE A 83 -14.38 -12.82 28.22
C ILE A 83 -12.87 -13.08 28.23
N SER A 84 -12.41 -13.64 29.35
CA SER A 84 -11.13 -14.31 29.50
C SER A 84 -11.30 -15.76 29.00
N VAL A 85 -10.23 -16.38 28.47
CA VAL A 85 -9.75 -17.75 28.78
C VAL A 85 -8.97 -18.39 27.62
N ALA A 86 -7.76 -18.82 27.98
CA ALA A 86 -6.96 -19.96 27.49
C ALA A 86 -6.31 -19.96 26.09
N HIS A 87 -4.99 -19.71 26.13
CA HIS A 87 -3.93 -20.44 25.42
C HIS A 87 -4.07 -21.97 25.62
N PRO A 88 -3.72 -22.82 24.62
CA PRO A 88 -2.35 -23.36 24.60
C PRO A 88 -1.75 -23.63 23.19
N GLU A 89 -0.50 -23.21 23.01
CA GLU A 89 0.70 -24.03 22.73
C GLU A 89 0.63 -25.22 21.74
N LYS A 90 1.46 -25.14 20.68
CA LYS A 90 2.35 -26.17 20.05
C LYS A 90 2.87 -25.60 18.72
N VAL A 91 4.05 -24.98 18.67
CA VAL A 91 5.37 -25.61 18.44
C VAL A 91 5.34 -26.66 17.33
N ASP A 92 5.75 -26.25 16.12
CA ASP A 92 6.61 -27.09 15.30
C ASP A 92 7.67 -26.23 14.60
N THR A 93 8.88 -26.76 14.64
CA THR A 93 10.16 -26.13 14.37
C THR A 93 10.51 -26.35 12.91
N GLN A 94 10.75 -25.29 12.14
CA GLN A 94 11.53 -25.40 10.91
C GLN A 94 12.53 -24.25 10.79
N GLU A 95 13.67 -24.50 11.41
CA GLU A 95 15.04 -24.18 10.98
C GLU A 95 15.22 -23.04 9.98
N THR A 96 15.46 -21.87 10.55
CA THR A 96 16.29 -20.81 9.97
C THR A 96 17.73 -21.28 9.78
N PRO A 97 18.37 -21.08 8.61
CA PRO A 97 19.81 -20.89 8.55
C PRO A 97 20.09 -19.42 8.88
N LEU A 98 20.31 -19.17 10.17
CA LEU A 98 20.98 -17.98 10.67
C LEU A 98 22.46 -18.12 10.32
N LEU A 99 22.95 -17.36 9.34
CA LEU A 99 24.39 -17.12 9.17
C LEU A 99 24.67 -15.63 9.31
N GLU A 100 25.11 -15.30 10.52
CA GLU A 100 26.13 -14.32 10.87
C GLU A 100 26.67 -13.47 9.72
N ALA A 101 26.25 -12.21 9.68
CA ALA A 101 27.00 -11.12 9.08
C ALA A 101 26.65 -9.82 9.83
N GLU A 102 26.81 -9.82 11.15
CA GLU A 102 26.85 -8.58 11.91
C GLU A 102 28.27 -8.01 11.85
N SER A 103 28.36 -6.71 11.56
CA SER A 103 29.57 -5.84 11.60
C SER A 103 30.06 -5.25 10.28
N SER A 104 29.19 -5.02 9.28
CA SER A 104 29.46 -4.01 8.23
C SER A 104 28.21 -3.51 7.49
N SER A 105 27.00 -3.61 8.06
CA SER A 105 25.82 -3.11 7.37
C SER A 105 25.80 -1.59 7.45
N THR A 106 25.90 -0.91 6.31
CA THR A 106 25.61 0.52 6.22
C THR A 106 24.20 0.79 6.74
N PRO A 107 23.92 1.99 7.31
CA PRO A 107 22.57 2.35 7.75
C PRO A 107 21.54 2.13 6.64
N GLU A 108 21.92 2.46 5.40
CA GLU A 108 21.13 2.18 4.19
C GLU A 108 20.78 0.69 4.02
N THR A 109 21.74 -0.22 4.18
CA THR A 109 21.48 -1.67 4.08
C THR A 109 20.51 -2.14 5.17
N ARG A 110 20.64 -1.60 6.39
CA ARG A 110 19.75 -1.91 7.51
C ARG A 110 18.33 -1.43 7.23
N ILE A 111 18.17 -0.21 6.73
CA ILE A 111 16.88 0.39 6.39
C ILE A 111 16.21 -0.38 5.24
N ALA A 112 16.95 -0.72 4.19
CA ALA A 112 16.45 -1.48 3.05
C ALA A 112 15.94 -2.87 3.47
N ARG A 113 16.70 -3.60 4.29
CA ARG A 113 16.28 -4.91 4.81
C ARG A 113 14.94 -4.91 5.54
N VAL A 114 14.58 -3.78 6.16
CA VAL A 114 13.35 -3.65 6.95
C VAL A 114 12.19 -3.13 6.10
N LEU A 115 12.45 -2.16 5.23
CA LEU A 115 11.38 -1.48 4.47
C LEU A 115 11.10 -2.13 3.10
N ASP A 116 12.07 -2.83 2.49
CA ASP A 116 11.88 -3.51 1.20
C ASP A 116 10.81 -4.61 1.26
N PRO A 117 10.78 -5.50 2.28
CA PRO A 117 9.73 -6.51 2.37
C PRO A 117 8.32 -5.88 2.44
N ILE A 118 8.18 -4.76 3.15
CA ILE A 118 6.91 -4.03 3.24
C ILE A 118 6.52 -3.45 1.89
N GLN A 119 7.49 -2.93 1.12
CA GLN A 119 7.23 -2.42 -0.23
C GLN A 119 6.80 -3.55 -1.18
N GLN A 120 7.44 -4.72 -1.09
CA GLN A 120 7.09 -5.87 -1.91
C GLN A 120 5.65 -6.34 -1.61
N GLU A 121 5.28 -6.44 -0.34
CA GLU A 121 3.90 -6.79 0.07
C GLU A 121 2.85 -5.76 -0.37
N LEU A 122 3.21 -4.47 -0.36
CA LEU A 122 2.33 -3.41 -0.89
C LEU A 122 2.20 -3.46 -2.42
N GLN A 123 3.21 -3.95 -3.13
CA GLN A 123 3.18 -4.11 -4.59
C GLN A 123 2.34 -5.33 -5.01
N THR A 124 2.41 -6.44 -4.28
CA THR A 124 1.52 -7.60 -4.52
C THR A 124 0.08 -7.24 -4.18
N GLY A 125 -0.12 -6.51 -3.08
CA GLY A 125 -1.43 -6.02 -2.66
C GLY A 125 -2.39 -7.12 -2.20
N GLU A 126 -1.85 -8.30 -1.91
CA GLU A 126 -2.58 -9.48 -1.45
C GLU A 126 -2.74 -9.47 0.09
N SER A 127 -1.82 -8.79 0.78
CA SER A 127 -1.80 -8.72 2.23
C SER A 127 -2.91 -7.80 2.79
N PRO A 128 -3.66 -8.24 3.82
CA PRO A 128 -4.64 -7.39 4.50
C PRO A 128 -3.95 -6.24 5.25
N ALA A 129 -4.65 -5.12 5.42
CA ALA A 129 -4.06 -3.92 6.03
C ALA A 129 -3.61 -4.14 7.49
N GLU A 130 -4.24 -5.05 8.22
CA GLU A 130 -3.84 -5.46 9.58
C GLU A 130 -2.42 -6.03 9.61
N VAL A 131 -2.09 -6.96 8.71
CA VAL A 131 -0.74 -7.56 8.61
C VAL A 131 0.30 -6.52 8.23
N LEU A 132 -0.04 -5.62 7.30
CA LEU A 132 0.84 -4.51 6.94
C LEU A 132 1.06 -3.54 8.11
N ALA A 133 0.05 -3.34 8.97
CA ALA A 133 0.21 -2.53 10.17
C ALA A 133 1.21 -3.15 11.15
N GLU A 134 1.22 -4.47 11.29
CA GLU A 134 2.21 -5.18 12.11
C GLU A 134 3.63 -5.01 11.58
N TYR A 135 3.82 -5.17 10.26
CA TYR A 135 5.14 -4.97 9.66
C TYR A 135 5.63 -3.53 9.79
N VAL A 136 4.77 -2.53 9.56
CA VAL A 136 5.14 -1.12 9.73
C VAL A 136 5.43 -0.80 11.20
N GLN A 137 4.72 -1.40 12.14
CA GLN A 137 4.96 -1.22 13.57
C GLN A 137 6.32 -1.81 13.97
N ALA A 138 6.62 -3.04 13.55
CA ALA A 138 7.91 -3.68 13.78
C ALA A 138 9.06 -2.87 13.15
N ALA A 139 8.86 -2.35 11.95
CA ALA A 139 9.83 -1.48 11.30
C ALA A 139 10.06 -0.19 12.08
N LYS A 140 9.00 0.45 12.58
CA LYS A 140 9.11 1.64 13.42
C LYS A 140 9.90 1.34 14.70
N ASP A 141 9.56 0.27 15.41
CA ASP A 141 10.20 -0.05 16.70
C ASP A 141 11.68 -0.40 16.54
N TYR A 142 12.06 -1.01 15.40
CA TYR A 142 13.44 -1.38 15.10
C TYR A 142 14.28 -0.22 14.55
N LEU A 143 13.73 0.57 13.61
CA LEU A 143 14.45 1.67 12.97
C LEU A 143 14.50 2.92 13.85
N LEU A 144 13.47 3.14 14.67
CA LEU A 144 13.29 4.32 15.50
C LEU A 144 13.22 3.97 16.99
N PRO A 145 14.27 3.37 17.59
CA PRO A 145 14.29 3.08 19.01
C PRO A 145 14.24 4.36 19.87
N ASN A 146 14.64 5.50 19.32
CA ASN A 146 14.42 6.82 19.91
C ASN A 146 13.68 7.73 18.90
N PRO A 147 12.36 7.94 19.06
CA PRO A 147 11.56 8.69 18.09
C PRO A 147 11.92 10.18 18.01
N LEU A 148 12.69 10.70 18.97
CA LEU A 148 13.12 12.10 18.99
C LEU A 148 14.15 12.44 17.92
N VAL A 149 14.91 11.45 17.43
CA VAL A 149 15.92 11.67 16.38
C VAL A 149 15.22 11.95 15.05
N ASN A 150 14.16 11.20 14.75
CA ASN A 150 13.47 11.18 13.47
C ASN A 150 11.96 11.47 13.64
N GLU A 151 11.62 12.53 14.37
CA GLU A 151 10.22 12.82 14.76
C GLU A 151 9.28 12.89 13.55
N ARG A 152 9.75 13.45 12.44
CA ARG A 152 8.98 13.53 11.20
C ARG A 152 8.63 12.15 10.62
N VAL A 153 9.61 11.25 10.54
CA VAL A 153 9.39 9.89 10.02
C VAL A 153 8.55 9.08 11.00
N ALA A 154 8.81 9.21 12.31
CA ALA A 154 8.02 8.57 13.36
C ALA A 154 6.55 8.97 13.29
N HIS A 155 6.26 10.27 13.13
CA HIS A 155 4.91 10.79 13.00
C HIS A 155 4.23 10.29 11.72
N ASP A 156 4.95 10.29 10.59
CA ASP A 156 4.37 9.83 9.32
C ASP A 156 4.08 8.32 9.33
N MET A 157 4.96 7.52 9.95
CA MET A 157 4.72 6.11 10.23
C MET A 157 3.47 5.92 11.11
N ASP A 158 3.24 6.77 12.12
CA ASP A 158 2.03 6.72 12.95
C ASP A 158 0.75 7.05 12.16
N VAL A 159 0.82 7.97 11.21
CA VAL A 159 -0.30 8.27 10.32
C VAL A 159 -0.65 7.04 9.47
N VAL A 160 0.36 6.38 8.89
CA VAL A 160 0.17 5.16 8.11
C VAL A 160 -0.35 4.02 9.00
N LEU A 161 0.17 3.85 10.21
CA LEU A 161 -0.31 2.85 11.17
C LEU A 161 -1.77 3.07 11.56
N LYS A 162 -2.18 4.31 11.83
CA LYS A 162 -3.58 4.64 12.11
C LYS A 162 -4.49 4.31 10.93
N PHE A 163 -4.06 4.65 9.71
CA PHE A 163 -4.79 4.33 8.49
C PHE A 163 -4.96 2.81 8.32
N LEU A 164 -3.87 2.05 8.44
CA LEU A 164 -3.88 0.59 8.28
C LEU A 164 -4.74 -0.09 9.35
N ARG A 165 -4.64 0.34 10.62
CA ARG A 165 -5.49 -0.17 11.71
C ARG A 165 -6.97 0.15 11.52
N ALA A 166 -7.29 1.36 11.04
CA ALA A 166 -8.67 1.73 10.73
C ALA A 166 -9.26 0.91 9.59
N ARG A 167 -8.41 0.45 8.66
CA ARG A 167 -8.78 -0.43 7.55
C ARG A 167 -9.02 -1.88 8.00
N GLY A 168 -8.23 -2.35 8.97
CA GLY A 168 -8.32 -3.69 9.55
C GLY A 168 -8.08 -4.78 8.52
N LYS A 169 -9.04 -5.71 8.38
CA LYS A 169 -8.91 -6.89 7.50
C LYS A 169 -9.13 -6.61 6.01
N ARG A 170 -9.48 -5.37 5.64
CA ARG A 170 -9.76 -5.03 4.24
C ARG A 170 -8.46 -4.86 3.45
N LEU A 171 -8.51 -5.21 2.18
CA LEU A 171 -7.41 -4.92 1.26
C LEU A 171 -7.25 -3.41 1.03
N ILE A 172 -6.01 -3.02 0.75
CA ILE A 172 -5.64 -1.64 0.41
C ILE A 172 -5.88 -1.43 -1.08
N ARG A 173 -6.54 -0.32 -1.44
CA ARG A 173 -6.78 0.02 -2.85
C ARG A 173 -5.49 0.48 -3.52
N ASN A 174 -5.42 0.37 -4.84
CA ASN A 174 -4.20 0.68 -5.60
C ASN A 174 -3.67 2.10 -5.34
N ASP A 175 -4.56 3.10 -5.31
CA ASP A 175 -4.23 4.51 -5.04
C ASP A 175 -3.67 4.73 -3.62
N GLU A 176 -4.24 4.04 -2.63
CA GLU A 176 -3.76 4.06 -1.25
C GLU A 176 -2.39 3.38 -1.12
N ARG A 177 -2.19 2.25 -1.82
CA ARG A 177 -0.89 1.54 -1.87
C ARG A 177 0.19 2.43 -2.46
N ASP A 178 -0.08 3.08 -3.58
CA ASP A 178 0.89 3.99 -4.22
C ASP A 178 1.27 5.17 -3.30
N ASN A 179 0.32 5.67 -2.51
CA ASN A 179 0.58 6.70 -1.50
C ASN A 179 1.53 6.19 -0.41
N ILE A 180 1.26 5.01 0.14
CA ILE A 180 2.10 4.39 1.18
C ILE A 180 3.49 4.08 0.62
N LEU A 181 3.60 3.56 -0.60
CA LEU A 181 4.89 3.30 -1.25
C LEU A 181 5.73 4.57 -1.41
N LYS A 182 5.10 5.69 -1.83
CA LYS A 182 5.77 7.00 -1.90
C LYS A 182 6.28 7.46 -0.53
N ARG A 183 5.48 7.28 0.52
CA ARG A 183 5.87 7.61 1.91
C ARG A 183 7.04 6.76 2.38
N ILE A 184 7.02 5.44 2.13
CA ILE A 184 8.14 4.56 2.47
C ILE A 184 9.43 5.00 1.75
N GLY A 185 9.34 5.40 0.47
CA GLY A 185 10.47 5.98 -0.26
C GLY A 185 11.02 7.24 0.40
N GLN A 186 10.14 8.12 0.88
CA GLN A 186 10.54 9.32 1.62
C GLN A 186 11.18 8.97 2.98
N TRP A 187 10.64 8.00 3.71
CA TRP A 187 11.20 7.55 4.98
C TRP A 187 12.62 7.03 4.80
N LYS A 188 12.86 6.19 3.77
CA LYS A 188 14.21 5.72 3.42
C LYS A 188 15.19 6.88 3.21
N ALA A 189 14.82 7.85 2.38
CA ALA A 189 15.67 8.99 2.08
C ALA A 189 15.97 9.84 3.32
N HIS A 190 14.99 10.03 4.20
CA HIS A 190 15.15 10.79 5.44
C HIS A 190 16.03 10.05 6.45
N LEU A 191 15.83 8.75 6.64
CA LEU A 191 16.62 7.94 7.56
C LEU A 191 18.09 7.83 7.12
N ILE A 192 18.35 7.68 5.82
CA ILE A 192 19.74 7.63 5.29
C ILE A 192 20.45 8.98 5.49
N LYS A 193 19.73 10.09 5.31
CA LYS A 193 20.28 11.44 5.44
C LYS A 193 20.72 11.77 6.87
N GLU A 194 20.02 11.26 7.87
CA GLU A 194 20.35 11.54 9.28
C GLU A 194 21.46 10.63 9.84
N ASP A 195 21.69 9.46 9.24
CA ASP A 195 22.76 8.53 9.61
C ASP A 195 24.11 8.79 8.87
N SER A 196 24.17 9.77 7.96
CA SER A 196 25.37 10.16 7.19
C SER A 196 26.05 11.41 7.77
#